data_AF-A0A9E3LEX2-F1
#
_entry.id   AF-A0A9E3LEX2-F1
#
_cell.length_a   1.000
_cell.length_b   1.000
_cell.length_c   1.000
_cell.angle_alpha   90.00
_cell.angle_beta   90.00
_cell.angle_gamma   90.00
#
_symmetry.space_group_name_H-M   'P 1'
#
loop_
_entity.id
_entity.type
_entity.pdbx_description
1 polymer ?
#
loop_
_entity_poly.entity_id
_entity_poly.type
_entity_poly.pdbx_seq_one_letter_code
_entity_poly.pdbx_strand_id
1 'polypeptide(L)'
;MSKKIFIITGESSGDKIASLIIKKFKEKNLDIQILAIGGENIKLEKIECIFDIKEIAYMGFIDVLKNLFSIKEKINLTVKKILEFNP
;
A
#
# COMPACT_ATOMS: atom_id res chain seq x y z
N MET A 1 -0.04 -18.15 -15.26
CA MET A 1 0.19 -16.69 -15.16
C MET A 1 0.02 -16.33 -13.69
N SER A 2 1.06 -15.78 -13.07
CA SER A 2 1.00 -15.36 -11.66
C SER A 2 -0.04 -14.26 -11.51
N LYS A 3 -0.93 -14.36 -10.51
CA LYS A 3 -1.90 -13.29 -10.24
C LYS A 3 -1.17 -12.11 -9.64
N LYS A 4 -1.64 -10.89 -9.90
CA LYS A 4 -1.07 -9.68 -9.33
C LYS A 4 -2.10 -9.00 -8.44
N ILE A 5 -1.66 -8.47 -7.30
CA ILE A 5 -2.52 -7.75 -6.36
C ILE A 5 -1.79 -6.48 -5.93
N PHE A 6 -2.46 -5.35 -6.08
CA PHE A 6 -2.01 -4.09 -5.51
C PHE A 6 -2.80 -3.79 -4.24
N ILE A 7 -2.12 -3.57 -3.11
CA ILE A 7 -2.77 -3.29 -1.82
C ILE A 7 -2.56 -1.82 -1.46
N ILE A 8 -3.62 -1.12 -1.09
CA ILE A 8 -3.55 0.25 -0.56
C ILE A 8 -4.08 0.22 0.86
N THR A 9 -3.26 0.64 1.82
CA THR A 9 -3.70 0.87 3.21
C THR A 9 -3.51 2.33 3.55
N GLY A 10 -4.49 2.91 4.26
CA GLY A 10 -4.45 4.32 4.69
C GLY A 10 -4.07 4.49 6.16
N GLU A 11 -4.15 3.41 6.95
CA GLU A 11 -3.96 3.43 8.39
C GLU A 11 -3.30 2.12 8.88
N SER A 12 -2.71 2.17 10.08
CA SER A 12 -2.08 1.01 10.74
C SER A 12 -3.03 -0.17 10.93
N SER A 13 -4.33 0.10 11.14
CA SER A 13 -5.38 -0.91 11.22
C SER A 13 -5.50 -1.72 9.93
N GLY A 14 -5.54 -1.04 8.77
CA GLY A 14 -5.56 -1.65 7.45
C GLY A 14 -4.27 -2.41 7.12
N ASP A 15 -3.11 -1.84 7.47
CA ASP A 15 -1.79 -2.48 7.30
C ASP A 15 -1.72 -3.84 8.01
N LYS A 16 -2.21 -3.91 9.25
CA LYS A 16 -2.28 -5.16 10.02
C LYS A 16 -3.21 -6.19 9.37
N ILE A 17 -4.36 -5.78 8.84
CA ILE A 17 -5.29 -6.72 8.18
C ILE A 17 -4.68 -7.25 6.88
N ALA A 18 -4.08 -6.35 6.08
CA ALA A 18 -3.43 -6.71 4.83
C ALA A 18 -2.25 -7.68 5.04
N SER A 19 -1.43 -7.49 6.08
CA SER A 19 -0.33 -8.42 6.38
C SER A 19 -0.83 -9.83 6.71
N LEU A 20 -1.96 -9.96 7.43
CA LEU A 20 -2.58 -11.25 7.71
C LEU A 20 -3.08 -11.94 6.43
N ILE A 21 -3.63 -11.18 5.48
CA ILE A 21 -4.06 -11.69 4.17
C ILE A 21 -2.84 -12.19 3.38
N ILE A 22 -1.78 -11.39 3.29
CA ILE A 22 -0.52 -11.75 2.61
C ILE A 22 0.05 -13.04 3.21
N LYS A 23 0.11 -13.13 4.54
CA LYS A 23 0.59 -14.31 5.25
C LYS A 23 -0.23 -15.55 4.88
N LYS A 24 -1.56 -15.44 4.84
CA LYS A 24 -2.44 -16.54 4.42
C LYS A 24 -2.25 -16.95 2.96
N PHE A 25 -1.95 -16.01 2.06
CA PHE A 25 -1.63 -16.33 0.66
C PHE A 25 -0.33 -17.13 0.54
N LYS A 26 0.70 -16.77 1.31
CA LYS A 26 1.97 -17.52 1.36
C LYS A 26 1.78 -18.91 1.97
N GLU A 27 1.03 -19.02 3.07
CA GLU A 27 0.71 -20.31 3.71
C GLU A 27 0.00 -21.27 2.74
N LYS A 28 -0.80 -20.73 1.80
CA LYS A 28 -1.48 -21.49 0.76
C LYS A 28 -0.64 -21.73 -0.50
N ASN A 29 0.62 -21.30 -0.53
CA ASN A 29 1.51 -21.37 -1.70
C ASN A 29 0.87 -20.82 -2.98
N LEU A 30 0.12 -19.71 -2.87
CA LEU A 30 -0.47 -19.07 -4.03
C LEU A 30 0.61 -18.34 -4.82
N ASP A 31 0.66 -18.57 -6.14
CA ASP A 31 1.50 -17.82 -7.07
C ASP A 31 0.88 -16.43 -7.30
N ILE A 32 1.21 -15.50 -6.41
CA ILE A 32 0.72 -14.11 -6.40
C ILE A 32 1.89 -13.14 -6.22
N GLN A 33 2.00 -12.17 -7.12
CA GLN A 33 2.86 -11.00 -6.97
C GLN A 33 2.10 -9.88 -6.26
N ILE A 34 2.73 -9.25 -5.27
CA ILE A 34 2.09 -8.22 -4.45
C ILE A 34 2.96 -6.98 -4.43
N LEU A 35 2.34 -5.83 -4.71
CA LEU A 35 2.90 -4.49 -4.51
C LEU A 35 1.95 -3.71 -3.59
N ALA A 36 2.48 -2.87 -2.70
CA ALA A 36 1.63 -2.22 -1.71
C ALA A 36 1.95 -0.74 -1.45
N ILE A 37 0.98 -0.04 -0.88
CA ILE A 37 1.19 1.09 0.03
C ILE A 37 0.85 0.56 1.43
N GLY A 38 1.87 0.50 2.29
CA GLY A 38 1.83 -0.28 3.51
C GLY A 38 2.78 0.22 4.58
N GLY A 39 2.42 -0.03 5.82
CA GLY A 39 3.23 0.26 6.99
C GLY A 39 4.17 -0.91 7.32
N GLU A 40 4.55 -0.97 8.59
CA GLU A 40 5.53 -1.94 9.09
C GLU A 40 5.06 -3.39 8.98
N ASN A 41 3.76 -3.67 9.14
CA ASN A 41 3.25 -5.05 9.14
C ASN A 41 3.34 -5.69 7.74
N ILE A 42 2.99 -4.96 6.68
CA ILE A 42 3.16 -5.45 5.30
C ILE A 42 4.65 -5.62 4.97
N LYS A 43 5.51 -4.69 5.42
CA LYS A 43 6.97 -4.78 5.19
C LYS A 43 7.61 -5.99 5.87
N LEU A 44 7.13 -6.38 7.06
CA LEU A 44 7.58 -7.60 7.74
C LEU A 44 7.25 -8.87 6.94
N GLU A 45 6.20 -8.82 6.12
CA GLU A 45 5.89 -9.86 5.15
C GLU A 45 6.78 -9.78 3.88
N LYS A 46 7.88 -9.03 3.89
CA LYS A 46 8.83 -8.92 2.75
C LYS A 46 8.14 -8.52 1.43
N ILE A 47 7.05 -7.76 1.53
CA ILE A 47 6.37 -7.19 0.37
C ILE A 47 6.96 -5.81 0.08
N GLU A 48 7.14 -5.51 -1.20
CA GLU A 48 7.59 -4.19 -1.64
C GLU A 48 6.47 -3.15 -1.41
N CYS A 49 6.82 -2.06 -0.73
CA CYS A 49 5.93 -0.91 -0.57
C CYS A 49 6.47 0.26 -1.40
N ILE A 50 5.63 0.86 -2.25
CA ILE A 50 6.03 2.02 -3.06
C ILE A 50 6.31 3.27 -2.21
N PHE A 51 5.70 3.36 -1.03
CA PHE A 51 5.99 4.31 0.06
C PHE A 51 5.29 3.87 1.35
N ASP A 52 5.66 4.47 2.49
CA ASP A 52 5.05 4.17 3.81
C ASP A 52 3.72 4.90 4.01
N ILE A 53 2.75 4.28 4.71
CA ILE A 53 1.48 4.92 5.08
C ILE A 53 1.67 6.22 5.86
N LYS A 54 2.76 6.35 6.63
CA LYS A 54 3.10 7.58 7.37
C LYS A 54 3.28 8.79 6.45
N GLU A 55 3.61 8.57 5.18
CA GLU A 55 3.77 9.64 4.19
C GLU A 55 2.44 10.21 3.68
N ILE A 56 1.31 9.53 3.95
CA ILE A 56 -0.04 9.96 3.58
C ILE A 56 -0.99 10.08 4.78
N ALA A 57 -0.47 9.89 6.00
CA ALA A 57 -1.24 9.99 7.24
C ALA A 57 -1.38 11.46 7.67
N TYR A 58 -2.39 12.15 7.14
CA TYR A 58 -2.72 13.53 7.51
C TYR A 58 -3.81 13.55 8.59
N MET A 59 -3.63 14.35 9.64
CA MET A 59 -4.61 14.47 10.74
C MET A 59 -5.30 15.84 10.71
N GLY A 60 -6.62 15.83 10.53
CA GLY A 60 -7.44 17.05 10.58
C GLY A 60 -7.41 17.88 9.30
N PHE A 61 -8.37 18.80 9.19
CA PHE A 61 -8.64 19.56 7.96
C PHE A 61 -7.50 20.52 7.56
N ILE A 62 -6.85 21.15 8.55
CA ILE A 62 -5.78 22.13 8.30
C ILE A 62 -4.56 21.46 7.66
N ASP A 63 -4.17 20.28 8.15
CA ASP A 63 -3.02 19.55 7.61
C ASP A 63 -3.32 19.04 6.19
N VAL A 64 -4.55 18.61 5.92
CA VAL A 64 -4.98 18.25 4.56
C VAL A 64 -4.87 19.45 3.61
N LEU A 65 -5.37 20.63 3.99
CA LEU A 65 -5.30 21.83 3.16
C LEU A 65 -3.86 22.28 2.86
N LYS A 66 -2.98 22.25 3.87
CA LYS A 66 -1.56 22.62 3.70
C LYS A 66 -0.82 21.66 2.76
N ASN A 67 -1.25 20.40 2.68
CA ASN A 67 -0.55 19.35 1.95
C ASN A 67 -1.23 18.91 0.64
N LEU A 68 -2.20 19.68 0.11
CA LEU A 68 -2.95 19.31 -1.10
C LEU A 68 -2.06 18.96 -2.30
N PHE A 69 -0.95 19.68 -2.51
CA PHE A 69 -0.01 19.39 -3.58
C PHE A 69 0.69 18.04 -3.39
N SER A 70 1.21 17.77 -2.19
CA SER A 70 1.85 16.50 -1.84
C SER A 70 0.88 15.33 -1.95
N ILE A 71 -0.35 15.50 -1.48
CA ILE A 71 -1.42 14.50 -1.62
C ILE A 71 -1.66 14.18 -3.10
N LYS A 72 -1.78 15.21 -3.96
CA LYS A 72 -1.97 15.03 -5.40
C LYS A 72 -0.79 14.30 -6.05
N GLU A 73 0.44 14.62 -5.67
CA GLU A 73 1.64 13.92 -6.14
C GLU A 73 1.64 12.44 -5.73
N LYS A 74 1.30 12.13 -4.48
CA LYS A 74 1.18 10.75 -3.98
C LYS A 74 0.09 9.97 -4.71
N ILE A 75 -1.05 10.58 -4.99
CA ILE A 75 -2.13 9.98 -5.80
C ILE A 75 -1.62 9.67 -7.21
N ASN A 76 -0.98 10.63 -7.88
CA ASN A 76 -0.46 10.45 -9.23
C ASN A 76 0.62 9.35 -9.28
N LEU A 77 1.51 9.31 -8.30
CA LEU A 77 2.51 8.26 -8.16
C LEU A 77 1.84 6.89 -7.97
N THR A 78 0.81 6.81 -7.14
CA THR A 78 0.05 5.58 -6.90
C THR A 78 -0.61 5.08 -8.18
N VAL A 79 -1.31 5.95 -8.91
CA VAL A 79 -1.94 5.62 -10.19
C VAL A 79 -0.89 5.13 -11.20
N LYS A 80 0.23 5.84 -11.33
CA LYS A 80 1.34 5.44 -12.20
C LYS A 80 1.85 4.04 -11.84
N LYS A 81 2.06 3.76 -10.57
CA LYS A 81 2.56 2.46 -10.09
C LYS A 81 1.56 1.32 -10.31
N ILE A 82 0.26 1.57 -10.14
CA ILE A 82 -0.79 0.58 -10.43
C ILE A 82 -0.80 0.26 -11.93
N LEU A 83 -0.72 1.27 -12.81
CA LEU A 83 -0.68 1.07 -14.26
C LEU A 83 0.58 0.32 -14.71
N GLU A 84 1.76 0.66 -14.15
CA GLU A 84 3.03 -0.05 -14.41
C GLU A 84 2.98 -1.51 -13.94
N PHE A 85 2.39 -1.75 -12.76
CA PHE A 85 2.30 -3.09 -12.19
C PHE A 85 1.30 -3.97 -12.94
N ASN A 86 0.23 -3.37 -13.48
CA ASN A 86 -0.88 -4.03 -14.17
C ASN A 86 -1.45 -5.21 -13.35
N PRO A 87 -1.98 -4.94 -12.14
CA PRO A 87 -2.55 -5.95 -11.27
C PRO A 87 -3.80 -6.62 -11.83
#